data_AF-A0A0K2RCK0-F1
#
_entry.id   AF-A0A0K2RCK0-F1
#
_cell.length_a   1.000
_cell.length_b   1.000
_cell.length_c   1.000
_cell.angle_alpha   90.00
_cell.angle_beta   90.00
_cell.angle_gamma   90.00
#
_symmetry.space_group_name_H-M   'P 1'
#
loop_
_entity.id
_entity.type
_entity.pdbx_description
1 polymer ?
#
loop_
_entity_poly.entity_id
_entity_poly.type
_entity_poly.pdbx_seq_one_letter_code
_entity_poly.pdbx_strand_id
1 'polypeptide(L)'
;MLQYPTYWYAMPSILKRWLDEVLTRGWAYGTGTPGALAGKTLRVVTTTGGAFDGYGPNGLHGWEYEAMLVPNHGSAPRAAASS
;
A
#
# COMPACT_ATOMS: atom_id res chain seq x y z
N MET A 1 8.83 2.15 5.99
CA MET A 1 8.19 0.83 6.13
C MET A 1 6.84 1.04 6.78
N LEU A 2 5.76 0.47 6.24
CA LEU A 2 4.43 0.48 6.84
C LEU A 2 4.10 -0.95 7.28
N GLN A 3 3.73 -1.12 8.55
CA GLN A 3 3.32 -2.40 9.10
C GLN A 3 1.91 -2.28 9.69
N TYR A 4 1.00 -3.13 9.26
CA TYR A 4 -0.38 -3.12 9.74
C TYR A 4 -1.05 -4.49 9.63
N PRO A 5 -2.04 -4.80 10.47
CA PRO A 5 -2.93 -5.93 10.21
C PRO A 5 -3.89 -5.60 9.06
N THR A 6 -4.07 -6.52 8.12
CA THR A 6 -5.07 -6.39 7.06
C THR A 6 -6.46 -6.53 7.65
N TYR A 7 -7.27 -5.49 7.48
CA TYR A 7 -8.69 -5.49 7.82
C TYR A 7 -9.49 -5.44 6.53
N TRP A 8 -10.27 -6.49 6.27
CA TRP A 8 -11.10 -6.60 5.06
C TRP A 8 -10.32 -6.31 3.77
N TYR A 9 -9.13 -6.91 3.64
CA TYR A 9 -8.23 -6.74 2.48
C TYR A 9 -7.73 -5.30 2.27
N ALA A 10 -7.86 -4.44 3.29
CA ALA A 10 -7.40 -3.06 3.27
C ALA A 10 -6.54 -2.74 4.49
N MET A 11 -5.91 -1.58 4.46
CA MET A 11 -5.24 -1.00 5.62
C MET A 11 -6.27 -0.47 6.66
N PRO A 12 -5.91 -0.39 7.94
CA PRO A 12 -6.75 0.25 8.96
C PRO A 12 -7.05 1.72 8.62
N SER A 13 -8.23 2.20 9.00
CA SER A 13 -8.70 3.56 8.70
C SER A 13 -7.75 4.66 9.17
N ILE A 14 -7.11 4.47 10.33
CA ILE A 14 -6.13 5.42 10.87
C ILE A 14 -4.88 5.55 9.97
N LEU A 15 -4.41 4.45 9.39
CA LEU A 15 -3.27 4.47 8.48
C LEU A 15 -3.66 5.13 7.17
N LYS A 16 -4.85 4.83 6.65
CA LYS A 16 -5.38 5.50 5.46
C LYS A 16 -5.47 7.01 5.66
N ARG A 17 -5.99 7.45 6.82
CA ARG A 17 -6.06 8.86 7.18
C ARG A 17 -4.68 9.51 7.26
N TRP A 18 -3.71 8.84 7.90
CA TRP A 18 -2.34 9.35 7.97
C TRP A 18 -1.73 9.54 6.58
N LEU A 19 -1.93 8.58 5.66
CA LEU A 19 -1.46 8.72 4.28
C LEU A 19 -2.11 9.93 3.60
N ASP A 20 -3.41 10.16 3.78
CA ASP A 20 -4.12 11.29 3.16
C ASP A 20 -3.69 12.65 3.72
N GLU A 21 -3.41 12.74 5.02
CA GLU A 21 -2.99 13.98 5.69
C GLU A 21 -1.50 14.29 5.49
N VAL A 22 -0.65 13.26 5.34
CA VAL A 22 0.81 13.42 5.24
C VAL A 22 1.28 13.41 3.80
N LEU A 23 0.81 12.50 2.94
CA LEU A 23 1.20 12.46 1.53
C LEU A 23 0.43 13.51 0.73
N THR A 24 0.75 14.77 0.95
CA THR A 24 0.07 15.90 0.31
C THR A 24 0.84 16.44 -0.90
N ARG A 25 0.11 17.10 -1.80
CA ARG A 25 0.69 17.79 -2.96
C ARG A 25 1.61 18.92 -2.51
N GLY A 26 2.80 19.01 -3.10
CA GLY A 26 3.82 20.00 -2.75
C GLY A 26 4.83 19.52 -1.70
N TRP A 27 4.53 18.41 -1.00
CA TRP A 27 5.47 17.75 -0.10
C TRP A 27 5.85 16.34 -0.59
N ALA A 28 4.89 15.42 -0.70
CA ALA A 28 5.16 14.05 -1.11
C ALA A 28 5.25 13.87 -2.63
N TYR A 29 4.42 14.61 -3.38
CA TYR A 29 4.35 14.57 -4.84
C TYR A 29 3.90 15.93 -5.39
N GLY A 30 4.15 16.20 -6.67
CA GLY A 30 3.80 17.48 -7.28
C GLY A 30 4.51 17.73 -8.60
N THR A 31 4.27 18.91 -9.18
CA THR A 31 4.87 19.34 -10.45
C THR A 31 6.03 20.30 -10.19
N GLY A 32 7.18 20.08 -10.84
CA GLY A 32 8.30 21.03 -10.89
C GLY A 32 9.52 20.67 -10.03
N THR A 33 9.32 19.98 -8.90
CA THR A 33 10.42 19.44 -8.08
C THR A 33 10.11 18.03 -7.61
N PRO A 34 11.12 17.14 -7.49
CA PRO A 34 10.93 15.83 -6.89
C PRO A 34 10.39 15.99 -5.45
N GLY A 35 9.33 15.27 -5.11
CA GLY A 35 8.77 15.30 -3.75
C GLY A 35 9.77 14.81 -2.71
N ALA A 36 9.53 15.11 -1.42
CA ALA A 36 10.38 14.75 -0.29
C ALA A 36 10.68 13.25 -0.16
N LEU A 37 9.86 12.41 -0.80
CA LEU A 37 9.97 10.95 -0.81
C LEU A 37 10.60 10.40 -2.10
N ALA A 38 11.01 11.27 -3.04
CA ALA A 38 11.65 10.84 -4.28
C ALA A 38 12.92 10.03 -4.00
N GLY A 39 13.08 8.91 -4.72
CA GLY A 39 14.20 7.97 -4.53
C GLY A 39 14.13 7.11 -3.25
N LYS A 40 13.10 7.26 -2.41
CA LYS A 40 12.92 6.42 -1.22
C LYS A 40 12.06 5.20 -1.55
N THR A 41 12.41 4.04 -0.99
CA THR A 41 11.62 2.81 -1.11
C THR A 41 10.60 2.71 0.03
N LEU A 42 9.32 2.53 -0.32
CA LEU A 42 8.28 2.18 0.64
C LEU A 42 8.08 0.67 0.65
N ARG A 43 8.31 0.02 1.80
CA ARG A 43 7.95 -1.39 2.02
C ARG A 43 6.67 -1.47 2.84
N VAL A 44 5.75 -2.33 2.41
CA VAL A 44 4.52 -2.67 3.12
C VAL A 44 4.66 -4.09 3.67
N VAL A 45 4.40 -4.26 4.96
CA VAL A 45 4.38 -5.54 5.65
C VAL A 45 3.00 -5.67 6.28
N THR A 46 2.29 -6.75 5.98
CA THR A 46 0.95 -6.94 6.55
C THR A 46 0.76 -8.35 7.09
N THR A 47 -0.06 -8.46 8.12
CA THR A 47 -0.51 -9.72 8.69
C THR A 47 -1.97 -9.96 8.34
N THR A 48 -2.34 -11.23 8.16
CA THR A 48 -3.73 -11.64 7.98
C THR A 48 -4.06 -12.80 8.92
N GLY A 49 -5.34 -12.90 9.31
CA GLY A 49 -5.83 -14.00 10.14
C GLY A 49 -6.17 -15.27 9.36
N GLY A 50 -6.32 -15.17 8.03
CA GLY A 50 -6.61 -16.33 7.19
C GLY A 50 -5.41 -17.25 7.03
N ALA A 51 -5.64 -18.56 6.98
CA ALA A 51 -4.62 -19.53 6.64
C ALA A 51 -4.15 -19.36 5.18
N PHE A 52 -2.92 -19.77 4.88
CA PHE A 52 -2.31 -19.57 3.57
C PHE A 52 -3.10 -20.24 2.43
N ASP A 53 -3.62 -21.44 2.67
CA ASP A 53 -4.48 -22.21 1.77
C ASP A 53 -5.87 -21.61 1.53
N GLY A 54 -6.30 -20.66 2.39
CA GLY A 54 -7.50 -19.88 2.18
C GLY A 54 -7.40 -18.87 1.04
N TYR A 55 -6.17 -18.55 0.59
CA TYR A 55 -5.89 -17.64 -0.52
C TYR A 55 -5.52 -18.41 -1.77
N GLY A 56 -6.01 -17.93 -2.92
CA GLY A 56 -5.81 -18.54 -4.23
C GLY A 56 -7.13 -18.93 -4.91
N PRO A 57 -7.09 -19.33 -6.19
CA PRO A 57 -8.28 -19.53 -7.03
C PRO A 57 -9.29 -20.55 -6.47
N ASN A 58 -8.79 -21.52 -5.71
CA ASN A 58 -9.59 -22.60 -5.10
C ASN A 58 -9.75 -22.45 -3.58
N GLY A 59 -9.18 -21.39 -3.00
CA GLY A 59 -9.28 -21.09 -1.57
C GLY A 59 -10.57 -20.35 -1.23
N LEU A 60 -10.90 -20.26 0.06
CA LEU A 60 -12.09 -19.56 0.57
C LEU A 60 -12.24 -18.13 0.02
N HIS A 61 -11.12 -17.45 -0.21
CA HIS A 61 -11.09 -16.07 -0.66
C HIS A 61 -11.09 -15.92 -2.18
N GLY A 62 -10.86 -16.99 -2.94
CA GLY A 62 -10.93 -17.04 -4.41
C GLY A 62 -9.86 -16.23 -5.16
N TRP A 63 -8.98 -15.55 -4.44
CA TRP A 63 -7.93 -14.69 -4.98
C TRP A 63 -6.63 -14.85 -4.20
N GLU A 64 -5.51 -14.65 -4.87
CA GLU A 64 -4.21 -14.51 -4.23
C GLU A 64 -4.22 -13.31 -3.28
N TYR A 65 -3.60 -13.46 -2.11
CA TYR A 65 -3.60 -12.40 -1.09
C TYR A 65 -3.01 -11.08 -1.61
N GLU A 66 -1.94 -11.15 -2.40
CA GLU A 66 -1.32 -9.97 -3.02
C GLU A 66 -2.26 -9.25 -4.00
N ALA A 67 -3.08 -9.99 -4.75
CA ALA A 67 -4.04 -9.41 -5.68
C ALA A 67 -5.11 -8.58 -4.95
N MET A 68 -5.46 -8.96 -3.72
CA MET A 68 -6.41 -8.23 -2.91
C MET A 68 -5.82 -6.92 -2.33
N LEU A 69 -4.49 -6.80 -2.30
CA LEU A 69 -3.77 -5.63 -1.77
C LEU A 69 -3.35 -4.62 -2.85
N VAL A 70 -3.69 -4.85 -4.12
CA VAL A 70 -3.35 -3.96 -5.26
C VAL A 70 -3.64 -2.47 -4.99
N PRO A 71 -4.76 -2.07 -4.34
CA PRO A 71 -4.98 -0.66 -4.01
C PRO A 71 -3.85 -0.04 -3.16
N ASN A 72 -3.22 -0.83 -2.28
CA ASN A 72 -2.11 -0.37 -1.45
C ASN A 72 -0.83 -0.17 -2.28
N HIS A 73 -0.64 -0.96 -3.33
CA HIS A 73 0.52 -0.84 -4.22
C HIS A 73 0.49 0.48 -5.01
N GLY A 74 -0.70 0.98 -5.36
CA GLY A 74 -0.86 2.29 -6.01
C GLY A 74 -0.59 3.47 -5.09
N SER A 75 -0.76 3.31 -3.78
CA SER A 75 -0.46 4.33 -2.76
C SER A 75 1.02 4.39 -2.38
N ALA A 76 1.79 3.32 -2.66
CA ALA A 76 3.23 3.39 -2.62
C ALA A 76 3.68 4.36 -3.73
N PRO A 77 4.41 5.44 -3.41
CA PRO A 77 4.72 6.46 -4.40
C PRO A 77 5.36 5.81 -5.63
N ARG A 78 4.74 6.01 -6.80
CA ARG A 78 5.35 5.83 -8.12
C ARG A 78 6.41 6.92 -8.35
N ALA A 79 7.29 7.11 -7.36
CA ALA A 79 8.33 8.13 -7.29
C ALA A 79 9.68 7.64 -7.84
N ALA A 80 9.67 6.56 -8.63
CA ALA A 80 10.87 5.93 -9.17
C ALA A 80 10.79 5.62 -10.68
N ALA A 81 9.77 6.10 -11.40
CA ALA A 81 9.62 5.82 -12.83
C ALA A 81 9.19 7.07 -13.61
N SER A 82 10.10 8.03 -13.69
CA SER A 82 10.18 8.98 -14.80
C SER A 82 11.64 9.39 -14.99
N SER A 83 12.39 8.49 -15.62
CA SER A 83 13.61 8.76 -16.38
C SER A 83 13.53 7.98 -17.66
#